data_AF-A0A6N7QA43-F1
#
_entry.id   AF-A0A6N7QA43-F1
#
_cell.length_a   1.000
_cell.length_b   1.000
_cell.length_c   1.000
_cell.angle_alpha   90.00
_cell.angle_beta   90.00
_cell.angle_gamma   90.00
#
_symmetry.space_group_name_H-M   'P 1'
#
loop_
_entity.id
_entity.type
_entity.pdbx_description
1 polymer ?
#
loop_
_entity_poly.entity_id
_entity_poly.type
_entity_poly.pdbx_seq_one_letter_code
_entity_poly.pdbx_strand_id
1 'polypeptide(L)' 'MFDYLNDALADGCDHSLRLTTQFLASQDVAPESVIPWLGAHGGFCDCEVLFNVEERWGKP' A
#
# COMPACT_ATOMS: atom_id res chain seq x y z
N MET A 1 -6.00 4.77 1.74
CA MET A 1 -4.71 4.21 1.29
C MET A 1 -4.75 3.87 -0.18
N PHE A 2 -5.64 2.96 -0.62
CA PHE A 2 -5.68 2.53 -2.02
C PHE A 2 -5.92 3.68 -3.01
N ASP A 3 -6.91 4.54 -2.78
CA ASP A 3 -7.12 5.73 -3.62
C ASP A 3 -5.87 6.63 -3.71
N TYR A 4 -5.17 6.82 -2.58
CA TYR A 4 -3.92 7.59 -2.53
C TYR A 4 -2.80 6.94 -3.35
N LEU A 5 -2.66 5.61 -3.29
CA LEU A 5 -1.69 4.87 -4.09
C LEU A 5 -2.03 4.91 -5.58
N ASN A 6 -3.32 4.78 -5.93
CA ASN A 6 -3.80 4.84 -7.30
C ASN A 6 -3.49 6.20 -7.94
N ASP A 7 -3.70 7.31 -7.22
CA ASP A 7 -3.39 8.65 -7.71
C ASP A 7 -1.87 8.90 -7.81
N ALA A 8 -1.08 8.39 -6.85
CA ALA A 8 0.36 8.64 -6.77
C ALA A 8 1.21 7.77 -7.70
N LEU A 9 0.70 6.63 -8.18
CA LEU A 9 1.39 5.69 -9.06
C LEU A 9 1.21 6.01 -10.56
N ALA A 10 0.73 7.20 -10.92
CA ALA A 10 0.54 7.62 -12.32
C ALA A 10 1.84 7.50 -13.16
N ASP A 11 3.00 7.75 -12.54
CA ASP A 11 4.32 7.67 -13.19
C ASP A 11 4.98 6.28 -13.07
N GLY A 12 4.27 5.29 -12.53
CA GLY A 12 4.74 3.93 -12.33
C GLY A 12 5.21 3.62 -10.91
N CYS A 13 5.59 2.36 -10.67
CA CYS A 13 6.04 1.89 -9.36
C CYS A 13 7.55 1.68 -9.31
N ASP A 14 8.19 2.15 -8.24
CA ASP A 14 9.62 1.97 -7.95
C ASP A 14 9.94 0.65 -7.22
N HIS A 15 8.95 -0.25 -7.11
CA HIS A 15 9.01 -1.51 -6.37
C HIS A 15 9.37 -1.37 -4.88
N SER A 16 9.10 -0.21 -4.28
CA SER A 16 9.20 0.02 -2.84
C SER A 16 7.83 0.17 -2.18
N LEU A 17 7.80 0.24 -0.85
CA LEU A 17 6.61 0.58 -0.04
C LEU A 17 6.64 2.05 0.41
N ARG A 18 7.31 2.93 -0.34
CA ARG A 18 7.55 4.32 0.06
C ARG A 18 6.25 5.09 0.22
N LEU A 19 5.34 5.01 -0.75
CA LEU A 19 4.06 5.73 -0.71
C LEU A 19 3.14 5.14 0.36
N THR A 20 3.10 3.81 0.49
CA THR A 20 2.35 3.11 1.53
C THR A 20 2.81 3.55 2.92
N THR A 21 4.13 3.57 3.16
CA THR A 21 4.72 3.98 4.44
C THR A 21 4.43 5.45 4.73
N GLN A 22 4.53 6.33 3.72
CA GLN A 22 4.18 7.75 3.85
C GLN A 22 2.70 7.94 4.20
N PHE A 23 1.80 7.21 3.54
CA PHE A 23 0.37 7.27 3.84
C PHE A 23 0.10 6.83 5.28
N LEU A 24 0.65 5.69 5.72
CA LEU A 24 0.46 5.19 7.09
C LEU A 24 0.96 6.19 8.13
N ALA A 25 2.17 6.73 7.95
CA ALA A 25 2.71 7.75 8.84
C ALA A 25 1.85 9.04 8.86
N SER A 26 1.26 9.43 7.73
CA SER A 26 0.36 10.60 7.67
C SER A 26 -0.94 10.42 8.46
N GLN A 27 -1.29 9.18 8.78
CA GLN A 27 -2.47 8.82 9.57
C GLN A 27 -2.11 8.44 11.02
N ASP A 28 -0.88 8.73 11.46
CA ASP A 28 -0.32 8.28 12.75
C ASP A 28 -0.39 6.75 12.97
N VAL A 29 -0.34 5.98 11.87
CA VAL A 29 -0.30 4.51 11.91
C VAL A 29 1.14 4.04 11.75
N ALA A 30 1.59 3.26 12.73
CA ALA A 30 2.92 2.64 12.75
C ALA A 30 3.09 1.64 11.58
N PRO A 31 3.95 1.92 10.58
CA PRO A 31 4.09 1.06 9.40
C PRO A 31 4.48 -0.38 9.75
N GLU A 32 5.31 -0.57 10.78
CA GLU A 32 5.73 -1.87 11.29
C GLU A 32 4.57 -2.78 11.73
N SER A 33 3.41 -2.19 12.07
CA SER A 33 2.21 -2.95 12.44
C SER A 33 1.38 -3.41 11.24
N VAL A 34 1.55 -2.76 10.08
CA VAL A 34 0.72 -2.97 8.87
C VAL A 34 1.48 -3.69 7.77
N ILE A 35 2.76 -3.36 7.55
CA ILE A 35 3.60 -3.93 6.48
C ILE A 35 3.65 -5.46 6.52
N PRO A 36 3.83 -6.13 7.68
CA PRO A 36 3.81 -7.60 7.70
C PRO A 36 2.48 -8.19 7.23
N TRP A 37 1.36 -7.53 7.55
CA TRP A 37 0.03 -7.94 7.09
C TRP A 37 -0.13 -7.73 5.58
N LEU A 38 0.35 -6.62 5.03
CA LEU A 38 0.37 -6.37 3.58
C LEU A 38 1.18 -7.45 2.85
N GLY A 39 2.38 -7.77 3.34
CA GLY A 39 3.24 -8.81 2.77
C GLY A 39 2.59 -10.21 2.82
N ALA A 40 1.89 -10.55 3.90
CA ALA A 40 1.12 -11.79 3.99
C ALA A 40 0.00 -11.90 2.94
N HIS A 41 -0.45 -10.76 2.39
CA HIS A 41 -1.44 -10.68 1.32
C HIS A 41 -0.82 -10.31 -0.04
N GLY A 42 0.50 -10.44 -0.17
CA GLY A 42 1.22 -10.24 -1.43
C GLY A 42 1.54 -8.79 -1.77
N GLY A 43 1.41 -7.85 -0.83
CA GLY A 43 1.78 -6.45 -1.00
C GLY A 43 3.21 -6.13 -0.56
N PHE A 44 4.20 -6.33 -1.43
CA PHE A 44 5.62 -6.02 -1.15
C PHE A 44 6.13 -4.74 -1.85
N CYS A 45 5.40 -4.21 -2.84
CA CYS A 45 5.52 -2.85 -3.37
C CYS A 45 4.19 -2.09 -3.27
N ASP A 46 4.23 -0.77 -3.42
CA ASP A 46 3.06 0.10 -3.55
C ASP A 46 2.08 -0.41 -4.64
N CYS A 47 2.63 -0.90 -5.76
CA CYS A 47 1.86 -1.52 -6.84
C CYS A 47 1.08 -2.77 -6.43
N GLU A 48 1.72 -3.65 -5.68
CA GLU A 48 1.16 -4.92 -5.24
C GLU A 48 0.19 -4.71 -4.08
N VAL A 49 0.40 -3.69 -3.23
CA VAL A 49 -0.61 -3.27 -2.26
C VAL A 49 -1.90 -2.87 -2.99
N LEU A 50 -1.80 -2.12 -4.08
CA LEU A 50 -2.97 -1.82 -4.90
C LEU A 50 -3.55 -3.09 -5.55
N PHE A 51 -2.79 -3.83 -6.34
CA PHE A 51 -3.36 -4.92 -7.14
C PHE A 51 -3.70 -6.20 -6.37
N ASN A 52 -2.93 -6.57 -5.34
CA ASN A 52 -3.12 -7.83 -4.62
C ASN A 52 -3.97 -7.66 -3.35
N VAL A 53 -3.80 -6.53 -2.65
CA VAL A 53 -4.46 -6.30 -1.36
C VAL A 53 -5.79 -5.57 -1.55
N GLU A 54 -5.88 -4.56 -2.41
CA GLU A 54 -7.16 -3.87 -2.68
C GLU A 54 -8.22 -4.81 -3.25
N GLU A 55 -7.85 -5.71 -4.19
CA GLU A 55 -8.79 -6.66 -4.80
C GLU A 55 -9.54 -7.49 -3.74
N ARG A 56 -8.88 -7.78 -2.61
CA ARG A 56 -9.41 -8.64 -1.54
C ARG A 56 -10.04 -7.87 -0.38
N TRP A 57 -9.65 -6.60 -0.18
CA TRP A 57 -9.95 -5.85 1.05
C TRP A 57 -10.35 -4.38 0.83
N GLY A 58 -10.31 -3.89 -0.42
CA GLY A 58 -10.44 -2.49 -0.79
C GLY A 58 -11.85 -1.92 -0.74
N LYS A 59 -12.87 -2.78 -0.84
CA LYS A 59 -14.30 -2.50 -0.60
C LYS A 59 -15.09 -3.84 -0.55
N PRO A 60 -16.27 -3.89 0.09
CA PRO A 60 -17.24 -4.98 -0.11
C PRO A 60 -17.83 -4.98 -1.53
#